data_AF-A0A9C7W1G9-F1
#
_entry.id   AF-A0A9C7W1G9-F1
#
_cell.length_a   1.000
_cell.length_b   1.000
_cell.length_c   1.000
_cell.angle_alpha   90.00
_cell.angle_beta   90.00
_cell.angle_gamma   90.00
#
_symmetry.space_group_name_H-M   'P 1'
#
loop_
_entity.id
_entity.type
_entity.pdbx_description
1 polymer ?
#
loop_
_entity_poly.entity_id
_entity_poly.type
_entity_poly.pdbx_seq_one_letter_code
_entity_poly.pdbx_strand_id
1 'polypeptide(L)' 'AHISKIMVSTGDRIDQDQVIAQIGSTGRSTGPHLHLEMFKDGRRFNPRKRLYTARKAKEN' A
#
# COMPACT_ATOMS: atom_id res chain seq x y z
N ALA A 1 4.33 3.23 -3.72
CA ALA A 1 5.52 3.96 -4.20
C ALA A 1 5.69 5.26 -3.41
N HIS A 2 6.73 6.06 -3.72
CA HIS A 2 7.06 7.34 -3.07
C HIS A 2 7.37 7.26 -1.57
N ILE A 3 7.91 6.14 -1.12
CA ILE A 3 8.19 5.86 0.30
C ILE A 3 9.48 6.58 0.73
N SER A 4 9.50 7.13 1.96
CA SER A 4 10.70 7.74 2.56
C SER A 4 11.60 6.72 3.24
N LYS A 5 11.01 5.68 3.85
CA LYS A 5 11.73 4.58 4.51
C LYS A 5 10.98 3.27 4.36
N ILE A 6 11.69 2.22 3.96
CA ILE A 6 11.19 0.83 3.93
C ILE A 6 11.60 0.15 5.24
N MET A 7 10.68 -0.61 5.85
CA MET A 7 10.89 -1.27 7.15
C MET A 7 10.88 -2.80 7.07
N VAL A 8 10.74 -3.36 5.86
CA VAL A 8 10.68 -4.80 5.58
C VAL A 8 11.62 -5.16 4.43
N SER A 9 11.93 -6.44 4.31
CA SER A 9 12.79 -7.01 3.27
C SER A 9 12.05 -8.02 2.40
N THR A 10 12.59 -8.28 1.20
CA THR A 10 12.06 -9.35 0.35
C THR A 10 12.19 -10.70 1.05
N GLY A 11 11.08 -11.43 1.13
CA GLY A 11 11.00 -12.73 1.80
C GLY A 11 10.38 -12.68 3.19
N ASP A 12 10.19 -11.50 3.77
CA ASP A 12 9.52 -11.35 5.06
C ASP A 12 8.06 -11.81 4.97
N ARG A 13 7.62 -12.58 5.97
CA ARG A 13 6.18 -12.78 6.22
C ARG A 13 5.65 -11.55 6.95
N ILE A 14 4.53 -11.02 6.48
CA ILE A 14 3.88 -9.85 7.07
C ILE A 14 2.46 -10.21 7.51
N ASP A 15 2.05 -9.67 8.64
CA ASP A 15 0.69 -9.80 9.15
C ASP A 15 -0.17 -8.60 8.74
N GLN A 16 -1.49 -8.77 8.80
CA GLN A 16 -2.42 -7.66 8.60
C GLN A 16 -2.14 -6.56 9.64
N ASP A 17 -2.17 -5.31 9.19
CA ASP A 17 -1.91 -4.10 9.99
C ASP A 17 -0.46 -3.87 10.44
N GLN A 18 0.48 -4.75 10.04
CA GLN A 18 1.89 -4.51 10.26
C GLN A 18 2.38 -3.28 9.48
N VAL A 19 3.15 -2.41 10.15
CA VAL A 19 3.79 -1.25 9.52
C VAL A 19 4.96 -1.72 8.66
N ILE A 20 4.89 -1.44 7.35
CA ILE A 20 5.91 -1.88 6.39
C ILE A 20 6.78 -0.74 5.82
N ALA A 21 6.32 0.51 5.94
CA ALA A 21 6.97 1.66 5.31
C ALA A 21 6.45 3.00 5.86
N GLN A 22 7.23 4.08 5.66
CA GLN A 22 6.83 5.46 5.93
C GLN A 22 6.57 6.24 4.63
N ILE A 23 5.49 7.02 4.58
CA ILE A 23 5.18 7.88 3.42
C ILE A 23 6.32 8.88 3.19
N GLY A 24 6.58 9.20 1.93
CA GLY A 24 7.55 10.21 1.52
C GLY A 24 7.16 10.86 0.20
N SER A 25 8.17 11.40 -0.49
CA SER A 25 8.02 12.00 -1.83
C SER A 25 9.20 11.61 -2.74
N THR A 26 9.72 10.39 -2.59
CA THR A 26 10.86 9.90 -3.38
C THR A 26 10.48 9.63 -4.84
N GLY A 27 11.46 9.73 -5.75
CA GLY A 27 11.25 9.59 -7.19
C GLY A 27 10.49 10.77 -7.80
N ARG A 28 9.68 10.50 -8.83
CA ARG A 28 8.90 11.53 -9.52
C ARG A 28 7.60 11.80 -8.77
N SER A 29 7.65 12.73 -7.80
CA SER A 29 6.54 13.12 -6.93
C SER A 29 6.57 14.62 -6.68
N THR A 30 5.40 15.26 -6.55
CA THR A 30 5.27 16.71 -6.27
C THR A 30 5.09 17.03 -4.78
N GLY A 31 4.90 16.02 -3.93
CA GLY A 31 4.76 16.19 -2.48
C GLY A 31 4.42 14.88 -1.77
N PRO A 32 4.40 14.84 -0.42
CA PRO A 32 4.18 13.60 0.31
C PRO A 32 2.80 12.98 0.07
N HIS A 33 2.76 11.76 -0.48
CA HIS A 33 1.51 11.02 -0.71
C HIS A 33 1.75 9.51 -0.86
N LEU A 34 0.68 8.72 -0.73
CA LEU A 34 0.72 7.29 -1.00
C LEU A 34 0.23 7.00 -2.42
N HIS A 35 1.13 6.44 -3.24
CA HIS A 35 0.73 5.76 -4.49
C HIS A 35 0.55 4.28 -4.22
N LEU A 36 -0.71 3.82 -4.24
CA LEU A 36 -1.12 2.43 -4.04
C LEU A 36 -1.60 1.83 -5.36
N GLU A 37 -1.05 0.68 -5.72
CA GLU A 37 -1.51 -0.14 -6.83
C GLU A 37 -1.89 -1.52 -6.30
N MET A 38 -2.89 -2.14 -6.94
CA MET A 38 -3.25 -3.52 -6.67
C MET A 38 -3.18 -4.32 -7.96
N PHE A 39 -2.57 -5.49 -7.86
CA PHE A 39 -2.37 -6.43 -8.96
C PHE A 39 -2.95 -7.78 -8.56
N LYS A 40 -3.68 -8.42 -9.48
CA LYS A 40 -4.14 -9.80 -9.34
C LYS A 40 -4.14 -10.44 -10.72
N ASP A 41 -3.60 -11.65 -10.82
CA ASP A 41 -3.56 -12.45 -12.05
C ASP A 41 -2.97 -11.66 -13.25
N GLY A 42 -1.87 -10.95 -13.02
CA GLY A 42 -1.18 -10.15 -14.03
C GLY A 42 -1.89 -8.84 -14.42
N ARG A 43 -3.02 -8.49 -13.80
CA ARG A 43 -3.80 -7.29 -14.14
C ARG A 43 -3.86 -6.29 -12.98
N ARG A 44 -3.64 -5.02 -13.29
CA ARG A 44 -3.92 -3.89 -12.39
C ARG A 44 -5.42 -3.70 -12.25
N PHE A 45 -5.88 -3.38 -11.05
CA PHE A 45 -7.27 -2.96 -10.83
C PHE A 45 -7.35 -1.81 -9.82
N ASN A 46 -8.48 -1.08 -9.84
CA ASN A 46 -8.68 0.11 -9.01
C ASN A 46 -8.73 -0.26 -7.51
N PRO A 47 -7.80 0.23 -6.67
CA PRO A 47 -7.74 -0.09 -5.25
C PRO A 47 -8.97 0.36 -4.45
N ARG A 48 -9.64 1.45 -4.86
CA ARG A 48 -10.79 2.02 -4.13
C ARG A 48 -11.91 1.01 -3.91
N LYS A 49 -12.15 0.13 -4.89
CA LYS A 49 -13.18 -0.92 -4.81
C LYS A 49 -12.89 -1.89 -3.65
N ARG A 50 -11.64 -2.29 -3.47
CA ARG A 50 -11.24 -3.21 -2.39
C ARG A 50 -11.13 -2.53 -1.04
N LEU A 51 -10.59 -1.31 -0.99
CA LEU A 51 -10.47 -0.56 0.26
C LEU A 51 -11.84 -0.27 0.90
N TYR A 52 -12.86 0.03 0.10
CA TYR A 52 -14.23 0.21 0.60
C TYR A 52 -14.76 -1.04 1.30
N THR A 53 -14.60 -2.21 0.67
CA THR A 53 -15.02 -3.50 1.25
C THR A 53 -14.22 -3.84 2.50
N ALA A 54 -12.90 -3.68 2.47
CA ALA A 54 -12.02 -3.99 3.60
C ALA A 54 -12.33 -3.11 4.82
N ARG A 55 -12.63 -1.83 4.60
CA ARG A 55 -13.07 -0.92 5.66
C ARG A 55 -14.37 -1.41 6.32
N LYS A 56 -15.39 -1.72 5.52
CA LYS A 56 -16.67 -2.26 6.05
C LYS A 56 -16.48 -3.55 6.86
N ALA A 57 -15.55 -4.41 6.45
CA ALA A 57 -15.27 -5.65 7.17
C ALA A 57 -14.59 -5.44 8.53
N LYS A 58 -13.91 -4.30 8.75
CA LYS A 58 -13.33 -3.93 10.05
C LYS A 58 -14.30 -3.19 10.98
N GLU A 59 -15.38 -2.64 10.43
CA GLU A 59 -16.38 -1.88 11.18
C GLU A 59 -17.52 -2.79 11.72
N ASN A 60 -17.50 -4.09 11.40
CA ASN A 60 -18.40 -5.14 11.91
C ASN A 60 -17.62 -6.11 12.80
#